data_AF-A0A963SKF9-F1
#
_entry.id   AF-A0A963SKF9-F1
#
_cell.length_a   1.000
_cell.length_b   1.000
_cell.length_c   1.000
_cell.angle_alpha   90.00
_cell.angle_beta   90.00
_cell.angle_gamma   90.00
#
_symmetry.space_group_name_H-M   'P 1'
#
loop_
_entity.id
_entity.type
_entity.pdbx_description
1 polymer ?
#
loop_
_entity_poly.entity_id
_entity_poly.type
_entity_poly.pdbx_seq_one_letter_code
_entity_poly.pdbx_strand_id
1 'polypeptide(L)'
;NAGAMAEMLYRGADRERLGNAIWGAFGRDFRSRDGQRFMVAALTPKQWDGLVAAFGVELEIASLEGELGVRFADGDTPRFTHRKRLFDLFQHTAGQRDYADLEAAMAQQGCTFERYRTMYEAANDPVLVGSNPLFGPSPANPSGFEYPATRSFAKRHGHVAGDPAPAPYLGQHSEEVLADRLGLSSGAIGKLVDAGTVALSDKD
;
A
#
# COMPACT_ATOMS: atom_id res chain seq x y z
N ASN A 1 3.60 -4.62 16.24
CA ASN A 1 2.32 -5.35 16.37
C ASN A 1 1.13 -4.44 16.73
N ALA A 2 1.29 -3.09 16.81
CA ALA A 2 0.22 -2.13 17.15
C ALA A 2 -0.67 -2.54 18.35
N GLY A 3 -0.12 -3.28 19.33
CA GLY A 3 -0.88 -3.79 20.47
C GLY A 3 -1.75 -5.02 20.22
N ALA A 4 -1.87 -5.52 18.99
CA ALA A 4 -2.81 -6.58 18.62
C ALA A 4 -2.62 -7.87 19.43
N MET A 5 -1.37 -8.28 19.69
CA MET A 5 -1.11 -9.51 20.47
C MET A 5 -1.64 -9.42 21.90
N ALA A 6 -1.48 -8.27 22.55
CA ALA A 6 -1.99 -8.05 23.90
C ALA A 6 -3.52 -8.05 23.93
N GLU A 7 -4.15 -7.42 22.93
CA GLU A 7 -5.61 -7.43 22.79
C GLU A 7 -6.16 -8.84 22.60
N MET A 8 -5.54 -9.68 21.75
CA MET A 8 -6.06 -11.03 21.50
C MET A 8 -5.95 -11.91 22.74
N LEU A 9 -4.86 -11.77 23.52
CA LEU A 9 -4.72 -12.44 24.82
C LEU A 9 -5.76 -11.95 25.84
N TYR A 10 -6.01 -10.64 25.89
CA TYR A 10 -7.01 -10.06 26.80
C TYR A 10 -8.44 -10.51 26.46
N ARG A 11 -8.77 -10.54 25.17
CA ARG A 11 -10.11 -10.91 24.69
C ARG A 11 -10.34 -12.43 24.63
N GLY A 12 -9.28 -13.22 24.47
CA GLY A 12 -9.35 -14.68 24.29
C GLY A 12 -9.86 -15.13 22.92
N ALA A 13 -9.92 -14.23 21.93
CA ALA A 13 -10.41 -14.53 20.58
C ALA A 13 -9.89 -13.53 19.55
N ASP A 14 -9.94 -13.90 18.27
CA ASP A 14 -9.66 -13.02 17.13
C ASP A 14 -10.69 -11.88 17.03
N ARG A 15 -10.35 -10.82 16.27
CA ARG A 15 -11.31 -9.80 15.84
C ARG A 15 -12.25 -10.38 14.78
N GLU A 16 -13.48 -9.88 14.71
CA GLU A 16 -14.35 -10.20 13.57
C GLU A 16 -13.74 -9.72 12.25
N ARG A 17 -14.06 -10.41 11.14
CA ARG A 17 -13.63 -10.01 9.80
C ARG A 17 -14.51 -8.86 9.31
N LEU A 18 -13.91 -7.70 9.07
CA LEU A 18 -14.62 -6.48 8.66
C LEU A 18 -14.43 -6.10 7.19
N GLY A 19 -13.75 -6.94 6.39
CA GLY A 19 -13.32 -6.55 5.05
C GLY A 19 -12.34 -5.37 5.10
N ASN A 20 -12.60 -4.34 4.31
CA ASN A 20 -11.75 -3.14 4.26
C ASN A 20 -12.08 -2.10 5.34
N ALA A 21 -13.03 -2.36 6.23
CA ALA A 21 -13.34 -1.41 7.29
C ALA A 21 -12.27 -1.39 8.40
N ILE A 22 -11.96 -0.21 8.91
CA ILE A 22 -10.99 -0.01 10.00
C ILE A 22 -11.58 -0.52 11.31
N TRP A 23 -10.85 -1.40 12.00
CA TRP A 23 -11.24 -1.88 13.32
C TRP A 23 -11.20 -0.73 14.34
N GLY A 24 -12.32 -0.52 15.03
CA GLY A 24 -12.43 0.42 16.14
C GLY A 24 -12.47 1.88 15.72
N ALA A 25 -12.65 2.22 14.45
CA ALA A 25 -12.77 3.61 13.96
C ALA A 25 -13.62 3.71 12.69
N PHE A 26 -13.86 4.93 12.20
CA PHE A 26 -14.53 5.14 10.91
C PHE A 26 -13.53 5.10 9.75
N GLY A 27 -13.71 4.14 8.85
CA GLY A 27 -13.04 4.13 7.57
C GLY A 27 -13.28 2.84 6.80
N ARG A 28 -13.37 2.95 5.47
CA ARG A 28 -13.43 1.85 4.50
C ARG A 28 -13.25 2.40 3.08
N ASP A 29 -13.29 1.51 2.08
CA ASP A 29 -13.41 1.92 0.68
C ASP A 29 -14.84 2.24 0.26
N PHE A 30 -14.97 3.21 -0.63
CA PHE A 30 -16.18 3.64 -1.32
C PHE A 30 -15.99 3.63 -2.82
N ARG A 31 -17.08 3.70 -3.57
CA ARG A 31 -17.08 3.85 -5.03
C ARG A 31 -17.77 5.14 -5.45
N SER A 32 -17.11 5.93 -6.29
CA SER A 32 -17.68 7.16 -6.88
C SER A 32 -18.63 6.83 -8.04
N ARG A 33 -19.32 7.86 -8.56
CA ARG A 33 -20.22 7.76 -9.72
C ARG A 33 -19.49 7.25 -10.98
N ASP A 34 -18.31 7.79 -11.25
CA ASP A 34 -17.42 7.40 -12.36
C ASP A 34 -16.67 6.07 -12.10
N GLY A 35 -17.01 5.38 -11.02
CA GLY A 35 -16.58 4.01 -10.77
C GLY A 35 -15.22 3.87 -10.11
N GLN A 36 -14.54 4.97 -9.77
CA GLN A 36 -13.29 4.96 -9.02
C GLN A 36 -13.52 4.44 -7.60
N ARG A 37 -12.59 3.63 -7.10
CA ARG A 37 -12.60 3.13 -5.73
C ARG A 37 -11.58 3.88 -4.91
N PHE A 38 -11.95 4.30 -3.71
CA PHE A 38 -11.08 5.08 -2.83
C PHE A 38 -11.33 4.76 -1.36
N MET A 39 -10.26 4.79 -0.56
CA MET A 39 -10.30 4.58 0.89
C MET A 39 -10.41 5.91 1.60
N VAL A 40 -11.20 5.96 2.68
CA VAL A 40 -11.29 7.11 3.58
C VAL A 40 -11.12 6.66 5.02
N ALA A 41 -10.46 7.48 5.85
CA ALA A 41 -10.36 7.30 7.28
C ALA A 41 -10.62 8.60 8.05
N ALA A 42 -11.37 8.51 9.15
CA ALA A 42 -11.54 9.58 10.12
C ALA A 42 -11.31 9.02 11.52
N LEU A 43 -10.21 9.42 12.18
CA LEU A 43 -9.78 8.91 13.48
C LEU A 43 -9.83 9.97 14.59
N THR A 44 -10.04 11.23 14.20
CA THR A 44 -10.11 12.38 15.11
C THR A 44 -11.38 13.18 14.85
N PRO A 45 -11.87 13.98 15.81
CA PRO A 45 -13.02 14.86 15.59
C PRO A 45 -12.80 15.80 14.39
N LYS A 46 -11.61 16.38 14.26
CA LYS A 46 -11.26 17.23 13.10
C LYS A 46 -11.39 16.50 11.76
N GLN A 47 -10.91 15.26 11.67
CA GLN A 47 -11.04 14.47 10.43
C GLN A 47 -12.49 14.07 10.17
N TRP A 48 -13.26 13.81 11.21
CA TRP A 48 -14.69 13.52 11.10
C TRP A 48 -15.45 14.72 10.54
N ASP A 49 -15.31 15.89 11.17
CA ASP A 49 -16.00 17.12 10.76
C ASP A 49 -15.61 17.51 9.32
N GLY A 50 -14.31 17.43 9.00
CA GLY A 50 -13.83 17.68 7.64
C GLY A 50 -14.41 16.70 6.61
N LEU A 51 -14.58 15.43 6.98
CA LEU A 51 -15.15 14.43 6.09
C LEU A 51 -16.65 14.64 5.85
N VAL A 52 -17.40 14.97 6.91
CA VAL A 52 -18.83 15.33 6.81
C VAL A 52 -19.00 16.53 5.87
N ALA A 53 -18.18 17.56 6.04
CA ALA A 53 -18.19 18.75 5.18
C ALA A 53 -17.79 18.46 3.73
N ALA A 54 -16.76 17.62 3.51
CA ALA A 54 -16.32 17.26 2.16
C ALA A 54 -17.40 16.52 1.36
N PHE A 55 -18.19 15.68 2.05
CA PHE A 55 -19.31 14.97 1.45
C PHE A 55 -20.61 15.80 1.42
N GLY A 56 -20.70 16.87 2.21
CA GLY A 56 -21.89 17.71 2.30
C GLY A 56 -23.08 16.97 2.90
N VAL A 57 -22.84 16.21 3.98
CA VAL A 57 -23.84 15.34 4.63
C VAL A 57 -24.16 15.78 6.07
N GLU A 58 -23.98 17.06 6.38
CA GLU A 58 -24.17 17.63 7.72
C GLU A 58 -25.58 17.39 8.27
N LEU A 59 -26.61 17.58 7.41
CA LEU A 59 -28.01 17.43 7.81
C LEU A 59 -28.37 15.97 8.07
N GLU A 60 -27.88 15.06 7.22
CA GLU A 60 -28.09 13.62 7.36
C GLU A 60 -27.39 13.08 8.59
N ILE A 61 -26.19 13.58 8.90
CA ILE A 61 -25.48 13.25 10.13
C ILE A 61 -26.26 13.75 11.35
N ALA A 62 -26.71 15.01 11.36
CA ALA A 62 -27.50 15.55 12.48
C ALA A 62 -28.81 14.76 12.70
N SER A 63 -29.48 14.37 11.61
CA SER A 63 -30.68 13.52 11.68
C SER A 63 -30.37 12.14 12.26
N LEU A 64 -29.26 11.52 11.85
CA LEU A 64 -28.85 10.20 12.31
C LEU A 64 -28.40 10.22 13.77
N GLU A 65 -27.71 11.27 14.20
CA GLU A 65 -27.36 11.53 15.60
C GLU A 65 -28.62 11.65 16.47
N GLY A 66 -29.63 12.40 16.00
CA GLY A 66 -30.92 12.53 16.69
C GLY A 66 -31.70 11.21 16.79
N GLU A 67 -31.70 10.39 15.73
CA GLU A 67 -32.33 9.06 15.72
C GLU A 67 -31.65 8.10 16.72
N LEU A 68 -30.32 8.10 16.74
CA LEU A 68 -29.53 7.12 17.50
C LEU A 68 -29.21 7.57 18.93
N GLY A 69 -29.43 8.84 19.25
CA GLY A 69 -29.09 9.42 20.55
C GLY A 69 -27.59 9.44 20.82
N VAL A 70 -26.77 9.60 19.77
CA VAL A 70 -25.30 9.64 19.86
C VAL A 70 -24.77 10.88 19.18
N ARG A 71 -23.53 11.26 19.50
CA ARG A 71 -22.77 12.25 18.73
C ARG A 71 -21.54 11.56 18.13
N PHE A 72 -21.43 11.55 16.81
CA PHE A 72 -20.33 10.91 16.11
C PHE A 72 -18.99 11.63 16.31
N ALA A 73 -19.03 12.92 16.65
CA ALA A 73 -17.85 13.69 17.01
C ALA A 73 -17.25 13.32 18.40
N ASP A 74 -17.99 12.61 19.27
CA ASP A 74 -17.52 12.28 20.63
C ASP A 74 -16.41 11.21 20.63
N GLY A 75 -16.15 10.55 19.50
CA GLY A 75 -15.03 9.62 19.37
C GLY A 75 -15.29 8.49 18.39
N ASP A 76 -14.43 7.48 18.43
CA ASP A 76 -14.54 6.35 17.49
C ASP A 76 -15.65 5.36 17.87
N THR A 77 -15.97 5.18 19.14
CA THR A 77 -17.00 4.24 19.60
C THR A 77 -18.36 4.43 18.93
N PRO A 78 -18.99 5.64 18.92
CA PRO A 78 -20.27 5.83 18.24
C PRO A 78 -20.16 5.57 16.74
N ARG A 79 -19.08 6.04 16.10
CA ARG A 79 -18.86 5.86 14.66
C ARG A 79 -18.66 4.39 14.29
N PHE A 80 -17.90 3.65 15.08
CA PHE A 80 -17.66 2.23 14.85
C PHE A 80 -18.89 1.38 15.14
N THR A 81 -19.64 1.68 16.20
CA THR A 81 -20.88 0.97 16.56
C THR A 81 -21.92 1.11 15.46
N HIS A 82 -22.10 2.31 14.92
CA HIS A 82 -23.10 2.60 13.88
C HIS A 82 -22.51 2.64 12.46
N ARG A 83 -21.31 2.08 12.27
CA ARG A 83 -20.53 2.20 11.02
C ARG A 83 -21.30 1.83 9.76
N LYS A 84 -22.20 0.83 9.81
CA LYS A 84 -22.99 0.42 8.64
C LYS A 84 -23.89 1.54 8.13
N ARG A 85 -24.63 2.22 9.01
CA ARG A 85 -25.50 3.37 8.65
C ARG A 85 -24.68 4.52 8.07
N LEU A 86 -23.54 4.82 8.68
CA LEU A 86 -22.61 5.83 8.16
C LEU A 86 -22.06 5.43 6.80
N PHE A 87 -21.62 4.18 6.65
CA PHE A 87 -21.12 3.63 5.40
C PHE A 87 -22.14 3.70 4.27
N ASP A 88 -23.42 3.45 4.56
CA ASP A 88 -24.49 3.55 3.55
C ASP A 88 -24.70 5.01 3.14
N LEU A 89 -24.72 5.94 4.10
CA LEU A 89 -24.82 7.38 3.85
C LEU A 89 -23.67 7.89 2.97
N PHE A 90 -22.42 7.65 3.40
CA PHE A 90 -21.24 8.11 2.64
C PHE A 90 -21.17 7.46 1.25
N GLN A 91 -21.57 6.19 1.12
CA GLN A 91 -21.61 5.52 -0.19
C GLN A 91 -22.70 6.08 -1.10
N HIS A 92 -23.87 6.42 -0.56
CA HIS A 92 -24.94 7.04 -1.33
C HIS A 92 -24.44 8.33 -1.98
N THR A 93 -23.83 9.21 -1.18
CA THR A 93 -23.27 10.48 -1.65
C THR A 93 -22.10 10.28 -2.62
N ALA A 94 -21.17 9.36 -2.32
CA ALA A 94 -20.08 9.03 -3.23
C ALA A 94 -20.60 8.60 -4.62
N GLY A 95 -21.65 7.79 -4.66
CA GLY A 95 -22.26 7.29 -5.90
C GLY A 95 -22.91 8.36 -6.78
N GLN A 96 -23.08 9.60 -6.28
CA GLN A 96 -23.65 10.72 -7.04
C GLN A 96 -22.58 11.69 -7.58
N ARG A 97 -21.33 11.56 -7.15
CA ARG A 97 -20.24 12.48 -7.47
C ARG A 97 -19.09 11.76 -8.17
N ASP A 98 -18.47 12.43 -9.13
CA ASP A 98 -17.23 11.92 -9.71
C ASP A 98 -16.09 12.04 -8.69
N TYR A 99 -15.11 11.14 -8.79
CA TYR A 99 -14.03 11.10 -7.81
C TYR A 99 -13.22 12.39 -7.77
N ALA A 100 -13.01 13.06 -8.90
CA ALA A 100 -12.26 14.32 -8.94
C ALA A 100 -12.88 15.40 -8.02
N ASP A 101 -14.21 15.49 -7.98
CA ASP A 101 -14.91 16.45 -7.12
C ASP A 101 -14.80 16.06 -5.63
N LEU A 102 -14.87 14.76 -5.34
CA LEU A 102 -14.72 14.24 -3.98
C LEU A 102 -13.28 14.43 -3.47
N GLU A 103 -12.29 14.14 -4.31
CA GLU A 103 -10.87 14.35 -4.03
C GLU A 103 -10.57 15.82 -3.72
N ALA A 104 -11.04 16.75 -4.56
CA ALA A 104 -10.85 18.17 -4.33
C ALA A 104 -11.48 18.63 -3.00
N ALA A 105 -12.70 18.20 -2.71
CA ALA A 105 -13.40 18.55 -1.47
C ALA A 105 -12.72 17.95 -0.22
N MET A 106 -12.33 16.67 -0.28
CA MET A 106 -11.62 16.02 0.81
C MET A 106 -10.22 16.63 1.03
N ALA A 107 -9.50 16.98 -0.03
CA ALA A 107 -8.21 17.65 0.06
C ALA A 107 -8.33 19.03 0.72
N GLN A 108 -9.35 19.82 0.35
CA GLN A 108 -9.62 21.12 0.94
C GLN A 108 -9.87 21.05 2.45
N GLN A 109 -10.52 19.98 2.91
CA GLN A 109 -10.82 19.74 4.33
C GLN A 109 -9.67 19.03 5.08
N GLY A 110 -8.57 18.68 4.38
CA GLY A 110 -7.45 17.95 4.98
C GLY A 110 -7.82 16.54 5.45
N CYS A 111 -8.79 15.90 4.78
CA CYS A 111 -9.19 14.54 5.07
C CYS A 111 -8.06 13.53 4.76
N THR A 112 -8.11 12.37 5.41
CA THR A 112 -7.20 11.25 5.10
C THR A 112 -7.90 10.28 4.15
N PHE A 113 -7.48 10.30 2.88
CA PHE A 113 -8.06 9.49 1.81
C PHE A 113 -7.02 9.19 0.73
N GLU A 114 -7.29 8.18 -0.10
CA GLU A 114 -6.51 7.90 -1.32
C GLU A 114 -7.31 6.99 -2.26
N ARG A 115 -7.12 7.12 -3.57
CA ARG A 115 -7.72 6.19 -4.55
C ARG A 115 -6.92 4.91 -4.72
N TYR A 116 -7.62 3.81 -4.97
CA TYR A 116 -6.99 2.59 -5.42
C TYR A 116 -6.57 2.73 -6.89
N ARG A 117 -5.34 2.31 -7.18
CA ARG A 117 -4.80 2.24 -8.54
C ARG A 117 -4.57 0.78 -8.90
N THR A 118 -4.77 0.45 -10.16
CA THR A 118 -4.26 -0.78 -10.77
C THR A 118 -2.74 -0.73 -10.84
N MET A 119 -2.10 -1.89 -11.02
CA MET A 119 -0.65 -1.95 -11.21
C MET A 119 -0.19 -1.16 -12.44
N TYR A 120 -1.01 -1.12 -13.50
CA TYR A 120 -0.71 -0.34 -14.69
C TYR A 120 -0.74 1.16 -14.40
N GLU A 121 -1.79 1.66 -13.73
CA GLU A 121 -1.84 3.07 -13.33
C GLU A 121 -0.68 3.43 -12.41
N ALA A 122 -0.37 2.58 -11.42
CA ALA A 122 0.74 2.83 -10.50
C ALA A 122 2.10 2.90 -11.21
N ALA A 123 2.37 1.99 -12.15
CA ALA A 123 3.60 1.97 -12.94
C ALA A 123 3.79 3.22 -13.82
N ASN A 124 2.68 3.88 -14.18
CA ASN A 124 2.67 5.12 -14.99
C ASN A 124 2.44 6.39 -14.15
N ASP A 125 2.33 6.28 -12.81
CA ASP A 125 2.07 7.41 -11.93
C ASP A 125 3.40 8.12 -11.57
N PRO A 126 3.53 9.43 -11.87
CA PRO A 126 4.78 10.15 -11.63
C PRO A 126 5.07 10.36 -10.14
N VAL A 127 4.08 10.32 -9.26
CA VAL A 127 4.28 10.48 -7.81
C VAL A 127 4.63 9.14 -7.19
N LEU A 128 3.98 8.05 -7.62
CA LEU A 128 4.23 6.72 -7.05
C LEU A 128 5.53 6.09 -7.55
N VAL A 129 5.88 6.27 -8.82
CA VAL A 129 7.05 5.64 -9.43
C VAL A 129 7.98 6.68 -10.06
N GLY A 130 7.54 7.44 -11.05
CA GLY A 130 8.44 8.22 -11.92
C GLY A 130 9.36 9.22 -11.21
N SER A 131 8.82 9.95 -10.22
CA SER A 131 9.53 10.95 -9.39
C SER A 131 9.80 10.44 -7.97
N ASN A 132 9.45 9.19 -7.66
CA ASN A 132 9.60 8.65 -6.32
C ASN A 132 11.07 8.25 -6.09
N PRO A 133 11.77 8.82 -5.09
CA PRO A 133 13.18 8.51 -4.83
C PRO A 133 13.43 7.06 -4.42
N LEU A 134 12.38 6.29 -4.09
CA LEU A 134 12.47 4.85 -3.92
C LEU A 134 12.88 4.13 -5.21
N PHE A 135 12.60 4.70 -6.39
CA PHE A 135 12.92 4.09 -7.68
C PHE A 135 14.12 4.77 -8.33
N GLY A 136 15.08 3.96 -8.76
CA GLY A 136 16.23 4.37 -9.54
C GLY A 136 16.10 4.02 -11.02
N PRO A 137 17.14 4.31 -11.81
CA PRO A 137 17.17 3.97 -13.22
C PRO A 137 17.05 2.45 -13.41
N SER A 138 16.67 2.04 -14.62
CA SER A 138 16.71 0.62 -14.98
C SER A 138 18.15 0.13 -14.93
N PRO A 139 18.47 -0.92 -14.15
CA PRO A 139 19.74 -1.59 -14.28
C PRO A 139 19.77 -2.39 -15.60
N ALA A 140 20.97 -2.75 -16.04
CA ALA A 140 21.19 -3.58 -17.23
C ALA A 140 20.83 -5.05 -16.96
N ASN A 141 19.57 -5.30 -16.64
CA ASN A 141 19.06 -6.64 -16.33
C ASN A 141 19.11 -7.55 -17.58
N PRO A 142 19.32 -8.86 -17.40
CA PRO A 142 19.35 -9.84 -18.51
C PRO A 142 18.09 -9.86 -19.38
N SER A 143 16.94 -9.41 -18.87
CA SER A 143 15.69 -9.35 -19.64
C SER A 143 15.71 -8.30 -20.77
N GLY A 144 16.65 -7.35 -20.74
CA GLY A 144 16.74 -6.26 -21.73
C GLY A 144 15.60 -5.26 -21.69
N PHE A 145 14.65 -5.40 -20.76
CA PHE A 145 13.51 -4.48 -20.62
C PHE A 145 13.87 -3.35 -19.66
N GLU A 146 13.69 -2.10 -20.10
CA GLU A 146 13.92 -0.91 -19.27
C GLU A 146 12.72 -0.61 -18.37
N TYR A 147 12.95 -0.51 -17.06
CA TYR A 147 11.94 -0.08 -16.09
C TYR A 147 12.59 0.53 -14.84
N PRO A 148 11.89 1.46 -14.14
CA PRO A 148 12.38 1.97 -12.85
C PRO A 148 12.51 0.83 -11.84
N ALA A 149 13.71 0.61 -11.31
CA ALA A 149 13.96 -0.44 -10.34
C ALA A 149 14.03 0.13 -8.91
N THR A 150 13.53 -0.62 -7.94
CA THR A 150 13.48 -0.16 -6.55
C THR A 150 14.86 -0.13 -5.91
N ARG A 151 15.22 0.99 -5.28
CA ARG A 151 16.29 1.11 -4.29
C ARG A 151 15.85 0.47 -2.96
N SER A 152 16.76 0.43 -1.99
CA SER A 152 16.43 0.05 -0.61
C SER A 152 15.35 0.96 -0.02
N PHE A 153 14.28 0.36 0.52
CA PHE A 153 13.27 1.10 1.29
C PHE A 153 13.79 1.53 2.67
N ALA A 154 14.82 0.83 3.19
CA ALA A 154 15.45 1.18 4.45
C ALA A 154 16.37 2.37 4.27
N LYS A 155 16.14 3.43 5.06
CA LYS A 155 17.00 4.61 5.15
C LYS A 155 17.91 4.50 6.37
N ARG A 156 19.21 4.73 6.16
CA ARG A 156 20.21 4.81 7.23
C ARG A 156 20.81 6.22 7.22
N HIS A 157 20.86 6.86 8.38
CA HIS A 157 21.43 8.21 8.50
C HIS A 157 22.87 8.24 7.98
N GLY A 158 23.22 9.26 7.19
CA GLY A 158 24.53 9.38 6.55
C GLY A 158 24.76 8.47 5.34
N HIS A 159 23.77 7.68 4.92
CA HIS A 159 23.89 6.80 3.77
C HIS A 159 22.79 7.06 2.74
N VAL A 160 23.21 7.50 1.56
CA VAL A 160 22.34 7.59 0.39
C VAL A 160 22.17 6.19 -0.19
N ALA A 161 20.94 5.79 -0.50
CA ALA A 161 20.69 4.53 -1.18
C ALA A 161 21.29 4.60 -2.59
N GLY A 162 22.14 3.64 -2.94
CA GLY A 162 22.67 3.51 -4.29
C GLY A 162 21.60 3.11 -5.29
N ASP A 163 21.93 3.23 -6.58
CA ASP A 163 21.09 2.72 -7.65
C ASP A 163 21.06 1.19 -7.67
N PRO A 164 19.98 0.59 -8.18
CA PRO A 164 19.88 -0.87 -8.29
C PRO A 164 20.99 -1.42 -9.18
N ALA A 165 21.60 -2.53 -8.75
CA ALA A 165 22.54 -3.29 -9.57
C ALA A 165 21.77 -4.24 -10.50
N PRO A 166 22.33 -4.63 -11.65
CA PRO A 166 21.73 -5.63 -12.52
C PRO A 166 21.60 -6.98 -11.82
N ALA A 167 20.50 -7.68 -12.12
CA ALA A 167 20.36 -9.07 -11.76
C ALA A 167 21.44 -9.91 -12.47
N PRO A 168 21.96 -10.97 -11.82
CA PRO A 168 22.93 -11.83 -12.46
C PRO A 168 22.29 -12.67 -13.56
N TYR A 169 23.09 -12.97 -14.58
CA TYR A 169 22.83 -14.04 -15.54
C TYR A 169 22.81 -15.41 -14.83
N LEU A 170 22.12 -16.39 -15.42
CA LEU A 170 22.13 -17.75 -14.88
C LEU A 170 23.55 -18.29 -14.96
N GLY A 171 24.10 -18.75 -13.84
CA GLY A 171 25.47 -19.26 -13.77
C GLY A 171 26.57 -18.21 -13.77
N GLN A 172 26.25 -16.90 -13.75
CA GLN A 172 27.23 -15.80 -13.82
C GLN A 172 28.37 -15.94 -12.81
N HIS A 173 28.07 -16.40 -11.60
CA HIS A 173 29.04 -16.51 -10.50
C HIS A 173 29.37 -17.97 -10.14
N SER A 174 29.00 -18.96 -10.97
CA SER A 174 29.21 -20.37 -10.67
C SER A 174 30.69 -20.69 -10.47
N GLU A 175 31.54 -20.30 -11.42
CA GLU A 175 32.98 -20.54 -11.34
C GLU A 175 33.63 -19.75 -10.20
N GLU A 176 33.30 -18.47 -10.05
CA GLU A 176 33.79 -17.61 -8.96
C GLU A 176 33.51 -18.24 -7.59
N VAL A 177 32.28 -18.67 -7.34
CA VAL A 177 31.92 -19.26 -6.04
C VAL A 177 32.60 -20.62 -5.83
N LEU A 178 32.68 -21.48 -6.85
CA LEU A 178 33.32 -22.79 -6.74
C LEU A 178 34.84 -22.67 -6.49
N ALA A 179 35.50 -21.72 -7.15
CA ALA A 179 36.92 -21.46 -6.97
C ALA A 179 37.20 -20.73 -5.65
N ASP A 180 36.58 -19.56 -5.45
CA ASP A 180 36.99 -18.63 -4.39
C ASP A 180 36.36 -18.94 -3.03
N ARG A 181 35.16 -19.52 -3.02
CA ARG A 181 34.44 -19.85 -1.77
C ARG A 181 34.58 -21.32 -1.39
N LEU A 182 34.68 -22.21 -2.37
CA LEU A 182 34.77 -23.66 -2.14
C LEU A 182 36.17 -24.24 -2.40
N GLY A 183 37.10 -23.45 -2.96
CA GLY A 183 38.50 -23.86 -3.14
C GLY A 183 38.70 -24.95 -4.19
N LEU A 184 37.76 -25.12 -5.11
CA LEU A 184 37.87 -26.13 -6.16
C LEU A 184 38.90 -25.69 -7.21
N SER A 185 39.69 -26.65 -7.68
CA SER A 185 40.57 -26.42 -8.83
C SER A 185 39.75 -26.34 -10.12
N SER A 186 40.29 -25.65 -11.13
CA SER A 186 39.69 -25.56 -12.47
C SER A 186 39.33 -26.94 -13.07
N GLY A 187 40.15 -27.96 -12.82
CA GLY A 187 39.88 -29.33 -13.27
C GLY A 187 38.71 -30.01 -12.55
N ALA A 188 38.48 -29.69 -11.27
CA ALA A 188 37.31 -30.17 -10.54
C ALA A 188 36.03 -29.45 -11.00
N ILE A 189 36.12 -28.14 -11.24
CA ILE A 189 35.02 -27.34 -11.78
C ILE A 189 34.63 -27.84 -13.18
N GLY A 190 35.60 -28.07 -14.06
CA GLY A 190 35.38 -28.61 -15.40
C GLY A 190 34.60 -29.93 -15.38
N LYS A 191 34.95 -30.86 -14.47
CA LYS A 191 34.20 -32.13 -14.31
C LYS A 191 32.74 -31.93 -13.90
N LEU A 192 32.45 -30.91 -13.08
CA LEU A 192 31.07 -30.60 -12.67
C LEU A 192 30.27 -30.04 -13.84
N VAL A 193 30.91 -29.22 -14.69
CA VAL A 193 30.30 -28.67 -15.91
C VAL A 193 30.06 -29.77 -16.94
N ASP A 194 31.06 -30.61 -17.23
CA ASP A 194 30.96 -31.72 -18.18
C ASP A 194 29.88 -32.75 -17.77
N ALA A 195 29.71 -32.96 -16.46
CA ALA A 195 28.67 -33.83 -15.91
C ALA A 195 27.27 -33.18 -15.90
N GLY A 196 27.13 -31.92 -16.33
CA GLY A 196 25.87 -31.16 -16.27
C GLY A 196 25.40 -30.83 -14.86
N THR A 197 26.27 -30.99 -13.85
CA THR A 197 25.95 -30.71 -12.44
C THR A 197 25.93 -29.21 -12.15
N VAL A 198 26.78 -28.45 -12.85
CA VAL A 198 26.85 -26.97 -12.77
C VAL A 198 26.86 -26.39 -14.18
N ALA A 199 26.15 -25.28 -14.38
CA ALA A 199 26.23 -24.47 -15.60
C ALA A 199 27.04 -23.19 -15.35
N LEU A 200 27.75 -22.74 -16.39
CA LEU A 200 28.39 -21.42 -16.43
C LEU A 200 27.41 -20.35 -16.94
N SER A 201 27.86 -19.10 -16.95
CA SER A 201 27.06 -17.92 -17.33
C SER A 201 26.34 -18.10 -18.67
N ASP A 202 25.05 -17.76 -18.72
CA ASP A 202 24.22 -17.73 -19.94
C ASP A 202 24.19 -16.37 -20.66
N LYS A 203 25.15 -15.50 -20.31
CA LYS A 203 25.26 -14.15 -20.87
C LYS A 203 25.66 -14.13 -22.35
N ASP A 204 26.39 -15.14 -22.79
CA ASP A 204 26.92 -15.31 -24.16
C ASP A 204 26.67 -16.73 -24.67
#